data_AF-A0A7M2WZ33-F1
#
_entry.id   AF-A0A7M2WZ33-F1
#
_cell.length_a   1.000
_cell.length_b   1.000
_cell.length_c   1.000
_cell.angle_alpha   90.00
_cell.angle_beta   90.00
_cell.angle_gamma   90.00
#
_symmetry.space_group_name_H-M   'P 1'
#
loop_
_entity.id
_entity.type
_entity.pdbx_description
1 polymer ?
#
loop_
_entity_poly.entity_id
_entity_poly.type
_entity_poly.pdbx_seq_one_letter_code
_entity_poly.pdbx_strand_id
1 'polypeptide(L)'
;MAEYLFSSVDRYDWGYNKPGQPPSFVTDNGRLESFFQKLPGVYPQRLTRTFVQRHLTGSERLHYTSHRASGFAFIMIDVDAHAGQDDAFKLASWIQARYFPTAYLEPSRRGWHLYVLFRVKKINRRAFNWLAEQAEAALGVLAKEHQFESTLEIRGTFTEVDTGCIQRRGKLAAAPGLPNGLADLDRLTEASVFFPSALHRLIDDASAIQQNPFVNPPSTATGSPNTATKKRRPRTTPGTLQDVCVLKTKSAAGQPLGGFRKLDTADAYERMAACGWDFTVVHRRLPEDVDELLRSYAGIYGDDDSKGLADRRRRAADVLKRRAETFRWDLAQEGGYEYYREQLIEAVSSHCIDRKKRYQASISDEDLAVALYVVQRNSFGIADRPIQQFTCGYEAFAGMFRELKAEGVIRRGGCDRNKIAAMKAILVRAGLIQCVDPGYIAAGKRRGVCMKYTIGPKHWRYAAFNVYRETVEVKFIRRRSETLLAAA
;
A
#
# COMPACT_ATOMS: atom_id res chain seq x y z
N MET A 1 -25.94 9.37 12.08
CA MET A 1 -25.41 7.99 12.25
C MET A 1 -25.57 7.09 11.02
N ALA A 2 -26.79 6.79 10.56
CA ALA A 2 -26.97 5.83 9.45
C ALA A 2 -26.22 6.23 8.16
N GLU A 3 -26.24 7.51 7.79
CA GLU A 3 -25.51 8.01 6.62
C GLU A 3 -24.01 7.84 6.75
N TYR A 4 -23.46 8.17 7.94
CA TYR A 4 -22.06 7.94 8.27
C TYR A 4 -21.69 6.46 8.15
N LEU A 5 -22.41 5.56 8.83
CA LEU A 5 -22.13 4.12 8.78
C LEU A 5 -22.23 3.57 7.36
N PHE A 6 -23.28 3.89 6.61
CA PHE A 6 -23.48 3.34 5.26
C PHE A 6 -22.41 3.80 4.27
N SER A 7 -21.67 4.85 4.58
CA SER A 7 -20.51 5.28 3.79
C SER A 7 -19.34 4.29 3.89
N SER A 8 -19.23 3.53 4.99
CA SER A 8 -18.03 2.74 5.32
C SER A 8 -18.29 1.27 5.65
N VAL A 9 -19.53 0.87 5.97
CA VAL A 9 -19.90 -0.51 6.38
C VAL A 9 -20.65 -1.28 5.30
N ASP A 10 -20.42 -2.59 5.23
CA ASP A 10 -21.08 -3.45 4.24
C ASP A 10 -22.56 -3.62 4.61
N ARG A 11 -23.43 -3.25 3.68
CA ARG A 11 -24.88 -3.30 3.90
C ARG A 11 -25.47 -4.68 3.67
N TYR A 12 -24.71 -5.62 3.14
CA TYR A 12 -25.16 -6.98 2.85
C TYR A 12 -24.45 -8.02 3.72
N ASP A 13 -23.30 -7.67 4.29
CA ASP A 13 -22.56 -8.50 5.23
C ASP A 13 -22.48 -7.88 6.63
N TRP A 14 -23.55 -8.08 7.40
CA TRP A 14 -23.76 -7.52 8.72
C TRP A 14 -24.47 -8.53 9.64
N GLY A 15 -24.50 -8.22 10.93
CA GLY A 15 -25.07 -9.07 11.97
C GLY A 15 -25.79 -8.27 13.04
N TYR A 16 -26.49 -8.97 13.93
CA TYR A 16 -26.95 -8.38 15.19
C TYR A 16 -26.92 -9.45 16.28
N ASN A 17 -26.98 -9.01 17.54
CA ASN A 17 -27.42 -9.88 18.62
C ASN A 17 -28.57 -9.27 19.39
N LYS A 18 -29.49 -10.16 19.80
CA LYS A 18 -30.46 -9.86 20.84
C LYS A 18 -29.75 -9.86 22.20
N PRO A 19 -30.28 -9.13 23.20
CA PRO A 19 -29.75 -9.18 24.55
C PRO A 19 -29.56 -10.62 25.03
N GLY A 20 -28.34 -10.96 25.47
CA GLY A 20 -28.00 -12.30 25.97
C GLY A 20 -27.58 -13.33 24.91
N GLN A 21 -27.62 -13.01 23.62
CA GLN A 21 -27.18 -13.91 22.54
C GLN A 21 -25.82 -13.48 21.96
N PRO A 22 -25.02 -14.42 21.42
CA PRO A 22 -23.81 -14.08 20.68
C PRO A 22 -24.16 -13.36 19.35
N PRO A 23 -23.26 -12.51 18.82
CA PRO A 23 -23.42 -11.91 17.50
C PRO A 23 -23.53 -12.98 16.42
N SER A 24 -24.49 -12.81 15.52
CA SER A 24 -24.69 -13.70 14.38
C SER A 24 -24.91 -12.89 13.10
N PHE A 25 -24.39 -13.41 11.98
CA PHE A 25 -24.66 -12.82 10.68
C PHE A 25 -26.13 -12.99 10.31
N VAL A 26 -26.73 -11.95 9.74
CA VAL A 26 -28.12 -12.00 9.27
C VAL A 26 -28.25 -12.85 8.01
N THR A 27 -27.22 -12.82 7.16
CA THR A 27 -27.18 -13.59 5.92
C THR A 27 -26.13 -14.69 6.00
N ASP A 28 -26.55 -15.93 5.79
CA ASP A 28 -25.67 -17.10 5.68
C ASP A 28 -24.71 -17.00 4.49
N ASN A 29 -23.70 -17.87 4.45
CA ASN A 29 -22.70 -17.84 3.37
C ASN A 29 -23.29 -18.15 2.00
N GLY A 30 -24.18 -19.15 1.88
CA GLY A 30 -24.70 -19.58 0.59
C GLY A 30 -25.54 -18.50 -0.10
N ARG A 31 -26.37 -17.77 0.66
CA ARG A 31 -27.14 -16.64 0.13
C ARG A 31 -26.24 -15.46 -0.25
N LEU A 32 -25.19 -15.19 0.53
CA LEU A 32 -24.25 -14.10 0.24
C LEU A 32 -23.34 -14.44 -0.96
N GLU A 33 -22.93 -15.71 -1.13
CA GLU A 33 -22.21 -16.20 -2.32
C GLU A 33 -23.07 -16.09 -3.58
N SER A 34 -24.32 -16.55 -3.50
CA SER A 34 -25.29 -16.42 -4.61
C SER A 34 -25.45 -14.97 -5.06
N PHE A 35 -25.45 -14.03 -4.11
CA PHE A 35 -25.46 -12.60 -4.40
C PHE A 35 -24.18 -12.12 -5.08
N PHE A 36 -22.99 -12.51 -4.60
CA PHE A 36 -21.72 -12.13 -5.21
C PHE A 36 -21.51 -12.75 -6.60
N GLN A 37 -22.07 -13.92 -6.86
CA GLN A 37 -22.12 -14.55 -8.17
C GLN A 37 -23.17 -13.92 -9.12
N LYS A 38 -23.96 -12.96 -8.62
CA LYS A 38 -25.03 -12.27 -9.36
C LYS A 38 -26.12 -13.20 -9.87
N LEU A 39 -26.48 -14.22 -9.09
CA LEU A 39 -27.61 -15.09 -9.42
C LEU A 39 -28.93 -14.29 -9.37
N PRO A 40 -29.82 -14.43 -10.36
CA PRO A 40 -31.10 -13.72 -10.39
C PRO A 40 -31.97 -14.04 -9.16
N GLY A 41 -32.66 -13.02 -8.63
CA GLY A 41 -33.62 -13.20 -7.53
C GLY A 41 -33.03 -13.39 -6.14
N VAL A 42 -31.70 -13.47 -6.00
CA VAL A 42 -31.05 -13.64 -4.70
C VAL A 42 -30.53 -12.31 -4.17
N TYR A 43 -31.28 -11.72 -3.24
CA TYR A 43 -30.88 -10.51 -2.53
C TYR A 43 -30.71 -10.79 -1.04
N PRO A 44 -29.53 -10.58 -0.45
CA PRO A 44 -29.30 -10.73 0.97
C PRO A 44 -30.03 -9.64 1.74
N GLN A 45 -30.32 -9.87 3.01
CA GLN A 45 -31.02 -8.87 3.82
C GLN A 45 -30.14 -7.63 3.98
N ARG A 46 -30.63 -6.49 3.50
CA ARG A 46 -29.88 -5.23 3.52
C ARG A 46 -29.99 -4.55 4.88
N LEU A 47 -28.89 -3.99 5.36
CA LEU A 47 -28.89 -3.09 6.51
C LEU A 47 -29.66 -1.81 6.16
N THR A 48 -30.65 -1.46 6.98
CA THR A 48 -31.57 -0.34 6.79
C THR A 48 -31.46 0.69 7.92
N ARG A 49 -32.04 1.89 7.71
CA ARG A 49 -32.13 2.92 8.76
C ARG A 49 -32.87 2.42 9.99
N THR A 50 -33.86 1.54 9.83
CA THR A 50 -34.62 0.93 10.94
C THR A 50 -33.73 0.12 11.86
N PHE A 51 -32.81 -0.69 11.34
CA PHE A 51 -31.85 -1.45 12.17
C PHE A 51 -30.88 -0.53 12.90
N VAL A 52 -30.42 0.55 12.24
CA VAL A 52 -29.58 1.55 12.90
C VAL A 52 -30.35 2.25 14.03
N GLN A 53 -31.63 2.58 13.82
CA GLN A 53 -32.46 3.18 14.87
C GLN A 53 -32.63 2.22 16.05
N ARG A 54 -32.94 0.94 15.81
CA ARG A 54 -33.06 -0.09 16.85
C ARG A 54 -31.78 -0.27 17.66
N HIS A 55 -30.64 -0.14 17.00
CA HIS A 55 -29.33 -0.12 17.64
C HIS A 55 -29.16 1.07 18.58
N LEU A 56 -29.45 2.28 18.09
CA LEU A 56 -29.33 3.50 18.89
C LEU A 56 -30.34 3.56 20.05
N THR A 57 -31.50 2.93 19.93
CA THR A 57 -32.46 2.80 21.03
C THR A 57 -32.16 1.63 21.98
N GLY A 58 -31.06 0.89 21.76
CA GLY A 58 -30.63 -0.23 22.61
C GLY A 58 -31.48 -1.49 22.51
N SER A 59 -32.41 -1.58 21.55
CA SER A 59 -33.30 -2.74 21.39
C SER A 59 -32.60 -3.95 20.76
N GLU A 60 -31.63 -3.69 19.90
CA GLU A 60 -30.76 -4.67 19.24
C GLU A 60 -29.34 -4.11 19.28
N ARG A 61 -28.30 -4.95 19.24
CA ARG A 61 -26.94 -4.45 19.01
C ARG A 61 -26.50 -4.84 17.63
N LEU A 62 -26.26 -3.83 16.79
CA LEU A 62 -25.83 -3.99 15.41
C LEU A 62 -24.36 -4.34 15.35
N HIS A 63 -24.01 -5.27 14.46
CA HIS A 63 -22.64 -5.60 14.10
C HIS A 63 -22.43 -5.48 12.59
N TYR A 64 -21.22 -5.14 12.18
CA TYR A 64 -20.91 -4.85 10.79
C TYR A 64 -19.55 -5.43 10.36
N THR A 65 -19.39 -5.55 9.03
CA THR A 65 -18.09 -5.69 8.38
C THR A 65 -17.80 -4.45 7.54
N SER A 66 -16.54 -4.19 7.20
CA SER A 66 -16.17 -3.04 6.37
C SER A 66 -16.62 -3.21 4.91
N HIS A 67 -17.09 -2.12 4.28
CA HIS A 67 -17.50 -2.13 2.87
C HIS A 67 -16.32 -1.89 1.94
N ARG A 68 -15.88 -2.91 1.20
CA ARG A 68 -14.70 -2.76 0.32
C ARG A 68 -14.85 -1.65 -0.72
N ALA A 69 -16.04 -1.46 -1.29
CA ALA A 69 -16.26 -0.47 -2.35
C ALA A 69 -16.25 0.97 -1.85
N SER A 70 -16.38 1.20 -0.53
CA SER A 70 -16.22 2.55 0.05
C SER A 70 -14.79 3.09 -0.11
N GLY A 71 -13.79 2.22 -0.27
CA GLY A 71 -12.38 2.61 -0.20
C GLY A 71 -11.87 2.80 1.23
N PHE A 72 -12.70 2.53 2.23
CA PHE A 72 -12.38 2.60 3.64
C PHE A 72 -12.50 1.24 4.35
N ALA A 73 -11.78 1.07 5.45
CA ALA A 73 -12.04 0.05 6.45
C ALA A 73 -12.40 0.75 7.75
N PHE A 74 -13.62 0.52 8.25
CA PHE A 74 -14.04 0.98 9.56
C PHE A 74 -13.81 -0.17 10.53
N ILE A 75 -12.81 -0.06 11.39
CA ILE A 75 -12.45 -1.11 12.34
C ILE A 75 -12.76 -0.68 13.76
N MET A 76 -12.93 -1.67 14.62
CA MET A 76 -13.12 -1.51 16.05
C MET A 76 -12.01 -2.28 16.76
N ILE A 77 -11.28 -1.62 17.66
CA ILE A 77 -10.41 -2.28 18.61
C ILE A 77 -11.25 -2.49 19.87
N ASP A 78 -11.59 -3.75 20.14
CA ASP A 78 -12.33 -4.21 21.31
C ASP A 78 -11.33 -4.38 22.45
N VAL A 79 -11.42 -3.58 23.51
CA VAL A 79 -10.59 -3.72 24.71
C VAL A 79 -11.48 -4.27 25.82
N ASP A 80 -11.32 -5.55 26.13
CA ASP A 80 -12.15 -6.29 27.07
C ASP A 80 -11.43 -6.45 28.41
N ALA A 81 -12.09 -6.00 29.48
CA ALA A 81 -11.77 -6.30 30.86
C ALA A 81 -12.48 -7.61 31.29
N HIS A 82 -11.69 -8.58 31.68
CA HIS A 82 -12.13 -9.85 32.23
C HIS A 82 -11.63 -10.04 33.66
N ALA A 83 -12.27 -10.92 34.44
CA ALA A 83 -11.79 -11.34 35.75
C ALA A 83 -11.45 -10.20 36.76
N GLY A 84 -12.13 -9.06 36.68
CA GLY A 84 -11.92 -7.93 37.60
C GLY A 84 -10.87 -6.90 37.18
N GLN A 85 -10.34 -7.00 35.95
CA GLN A 85 -9.46 -6.00 35.35
C GLN A 85 -10.10 -4.60 35.35
N ASP A 86 -9.34 -3.57 35.71
CA ASP A 86 -9.78 -2.17 35.80
C ASP A 86 -9.05 -1.24 34.81
N ASP A 87 -8.17 -1.80 33.98
CA ASP A 87 -7.22 -1.07 33.14
C ASP A 87 -7.70 -0.86 31.69
N ALA A 88 -8.86 -1.40 31.30
CA ALA A 88 -9.37 -1.32 29.92
C ALA A 88 -9.46 0.12 29.39
N PHE A 89 -9.91 1.07 30.22
CA PHE A 89 -9.95 2.49 29.83
C PHE A 89 -8.55 3.05 29.60
N LYS A 90 -7.61 2.73 30.50
CA LYS A 90 -6.22 3.20 30.42
C LYS A 90 -5.55 2.64 29.17
N LEU A 91 -5.71 1.35 28.89
CA LEU A 91 -5.21 0.70 27.68
C LEU A 91 -5.82 1.32 26.42
N ALA A 92 -7.14 1.46 26.34
CA ALA A 92 -7.79 2.03 25.16
C ALA A 92 -7.38 3.50 24.91
N SER A 93 -7.28 4.31 25.97
CA SER A 93 -6.81 5.69 25.91
C SER A 93 -5.34 5.78 25.50
N TRP A 94 -4.50 4.86 25.98
CA TRP A 94 -3.09 4.77 25.58
C TRP A 94 -2.95 4.43 24.09
N ILE A 95 -3.71 3.44 23.59
CA ILE A 95 -3.73 3.09 22.15
C ILE A 95 -4.16 4.30 21.31
N GLN A 96 -5.24 4.98 21.72
CA GLN A 96 -5.76 6.17 21.05
C GLN A 96 -4.70 7.29 21.02
N ALA A 97 -4.15 7.68 22.17
CA ALA A 97 -3.20 8.78 22.26
C ALA A 97 -1.90 8.49 21.46
N ARG A 98 -1.42 7.25 21.48
CA ARG A 98 -0.13 6.88 20.90
C ARG A 98 -0.20 6.61 19.39
N TYR A 99 -1.23 5.89 18.94
CA TYR A 99 -1.29 5.35 17.57
C TYR A 99 -2.43 5.93 16.74
N PHE A 100 -3.57 6.27 17.37
CA PHE A 100 -4.76 6.75 16.68
C PHE A 100 -5.31 8.04 17.30
N PRO A 101 -4.52 9.13 17.31
CA PRO A 101 -4.97 10.38 17.90
C PRO A 101 -6.27 10.84 17.26
N THR A 102 -7.25 11.25 18.06
CA THR A 102 -8.63 11.64 17.65
C THR A 102 -9.56 10.51 17.22
N ALA A 103 -9.14 9.23 17.24
CA ALA A 103 -10.08 8.12 17.00
C ALA A 103 -11.21 8.11 18.04
N TYR A 104 -12.41 7.68 17.66
CA TYR A 104 -13.57 7.76 18.56
C TYR A 104 -13.54 6.62 19.59
N LEU A 105 -13.74 6.96 20.87
CA LEU A 105 -13.66 6.04 22.00
C LEU A 105 -14.99 6.06 22.78
N GLU A 106 -15.55 4.90 23.10
CA GLU A 106 -16.75 4.78 23.93
C GLU A 106 -16.69 3.58 24.89
N PRO A 107 -17.38 3.63 26.04
CA PRO A 107 -17.48 2.49 26.94
C PRO A 107 -18.30 1.36 26.31
N SER A 108 -17.92 0.12 26.60
CA SER A 108 -18.65 -1.09 26.25
C SER A 108 -19.17 -1.81 27.51
N ARG A 109 -19.96 -2.87 27.35
CA ARG A 109 -20.48 -3.66 28.48
C ARG A 109 -19.37 -4.27 29.36
N ARG A 110 -18.21 -4.58 28.77
CA ARG A 110 -17.11 -5.30 29.43
C ARG A 110 -15.77 -4.61 29.23
N GLY A 111 -15.76 -3.32 28.87
CA GLY A 111 -14.51 -2.62 28.59
C GLY A 111 -14.76 -1.39 27.74
N TRP A 112 -13.98 -1.22 26.67
CA TRP A 112 -13.99 -0.01 25.83
C TRP A 112 -13.82 -0.37 24.36
N HIS A 113 -14.50 0.36 23.48
CA HIS A 113 -14.26 0.26 22.04
C HIS A 113 -13.56 1.50 21.53
N LEU A 114 -12.52 1.29 20.71
CA LEU A 114 -11.87 2.34 19.93
C LEU A 114 -12.18 2.15 18.44
N TYR A 115 -12.85 3.12 17.84
CA TYR A 115 -13.28 3.10 16.44
C TYR A 115 -12.30 3.87 15.56
N VAL A 116 -11.77 3.21 14.54
CA VAL A 116 -10.74 3.75 13.66
C VAL A 116 -11.14 3.59 12.20
N LEU A 117 -11.10 4.70 11.46
CA LEU A 117 -11.42 4.71 10.03
C LEU A 117 -10.14 4.77 9.20
N PHE A 118 -9.90 3.73 8.38
CA PHE A 118 -8.74 3.65 7.50
C PHE A 118 -9.09 3.91 6.05
N ARG A 119 -8.32 4.74 5.36
CA ARG A 119 -8.36 4.88 3.90
C ARG A 119 -7.51 3.81 3.23
N VAL A 120 -8.15 2.72 2.80
CA VAL A 120 -7.47 1.54 2.22
C VAL A 120 -7.28 1.61 0.70
N LYS A 121 -7.98 2.51 0.00
CA LYS A 121 -7.90 2.72 -1.47
C LYS A 121 -7.89 1.39 -2.26
N LYS A 122 -6.72 1.00 -2.79
CA LYS A 122 -6.50 -0.16 -3.67
C LYS A 122 -5.92 -1.38 -2.97
N ILE A 123 -5.74 -1.35 -1.64
CA ILE A 123 -5.31 -2.55 -0.89
C ILE A 123 -6.39 -3.62 -1.02
N ASN A 124 -5.99 -4.85 -1.34
CA ASN A 124 -6.94 -5.95 -1.46
C ASN A 124 -7.42 -6.40 -0.05
N ARG A 125 -8.59 -7.02 0.01
CA ARG A 125 -9.25 -7.38 1.28
C ARG A 125 -8.34 -8.24 2.17
N ARG A 126 -7.77 -9.30 1.58
CA ARG A 126 -6.88 -10.24 2.25
C ARG A 126 -5.64 -9.58 2.85
N ALA A 127 -5.00 -8.66 2.14
CA ALA A 127 -3.81 -7.95 2.60
C ALA A 127 -4.13 -7.01 3.77
N PHE A 128 -5.28 -6.31 3.73
CA PHE A 128 -5.69 -5.48 4.86
C PHE A 128 -6.07 -6.35 6.07
N ASN A 129 -6.82 -7.43 5.88
CA ASN A 129 -7.17 -8.35 6.95
C ASN A 129 -5.92 -8.95 7.62
N TRP A 130 -4.96 -9.41 6.82
CA TRP A 130 -3.68 -9.91 7.34
C TRP A 130 -2.92 -8.82 8.12
N LEU A 131 -2.89 -7.58 7.61
CA LEU A 131 -2.27 -6.47 8.32
C LEU A 131 -2.95 -6.18 9.67
N ALA A 132 -4.29 -6.24 9.72
CA ALA A 132 -5.05 -6.07 10.94
C ALA A 132 -4.76 -7.19 11.96
N GLU A 133 -4.62 -8.45 11.51
CA GLU A 133 -4.23 -9.56 12.38
C GLU A 133 -2.82 -9.39 12.97
N GLN A 134 -1.86 -8.95 12.16
CA GLN A 134 -0.51 -8.65 12.63
C GLN A 134 -0.52 -7.49 13.65
N ALA A 135 -1.34 -6.47 13.42
CA ALA A 135 -1.50 -5.35 14.35
C ALA A 135 -2.17 -5.76 15.66
N GLU A 136 -3.16 -6.66 15.63
CA GLU A 136 -3.78 -7.26 16.83
C GLU A 136 -2.73 -7.99 17.68
N ALA A 137 -1.90 -8.83 17.06
CA ALA A 137 -0.80 -9.51 17.75
C ALA A 137 0.24 -8.52 18.31
N ALA A 138 0.59 -7.49 17.55
CA ALA A 138 1.52 -6.44 17.98
C ALA A 138 1.00 -5.64 19.17
N LEU A 139 -0.29 -5.28 19.15
CA LEU A 139 -0.94 -4.62 20.29
C LEU A 139 -0.89 -5.50 21.55
N GLY A 140 -1.03 -6.81 21.43
CA GLY A 140 -0.89 -7.72 22.57
C GLY A 140 0.51 -7.71 23.19
N VAL A 141 1.57 -7.62 22.37
CA VAL A 141 2.95 -7.47 22.85
C VAL A 141 3.13 -6.13 23.57
N LEU A 142 2.65 -5.05 22.95
CA LEU A 142 2.76 -3.70 23.49
C LEU A 142 1.97 -3.54 24.80
N ALA A 143 0.76 -4.09 24.87
CA ALA A 143 -0.06 -4.07 26.09
C ALA A 143 0.67 -4.75 27.25
N LYS A 144 1.28 -5.92 26.99
CA LYS A 144 2.06 -6.66 27.99
C LYS A 144 3.30 -5.89 28.45
N GLU A 145 4.03 -5.25 27.55
CA GLU A 145 5.20 -4.42 27.89
C GLU A 145 4.81 -3.28 28.85
N HIS A 146 3.64 -2.68 28.64
CA HIS A 146 3.08 -1.63 29.49
C HIS A 146 2.29 -2.15 30.70
N GLN A 147 2.37 -3.45 31.00
CA GLN A 147 1.70 -4.09 32.15
C GLN A 147 0.18 -3.94 32.15
N PHE A 148 -0.43 -3.86 30.97
CA PHE A 148 -1.88 -3.96 30.84
C PHE A 148 -2.31 -5.43 30.87
N GLU A 149 -3.37 -5.72 31.63
CA GLU A 149 -3.96 -7.05 31.77
C GLU A 149 -5.16 -7.25 30.83
N SER A 150 -5.85 -6.16 30.48
CA SER A 150 -6.99 -6.19 29.56
C SER A 150 -6.63 -6.84 28.22
N THR A 151 -7.56 -7.62 27.70
CA THR A 151 -7.39 -8.29 26.40
C THR A 151 -7.88 -7.39 25.26
N LEU A 152 -7.38 -7.63 24.05
CA LEU A 152 -7.74 -6.82 22.88
C LEU A 152 -7.99 -7.66 21.63
N GLU A 153 -8.93 -7.22 20.80
CA GLU A 153 -9.22 -7.80 19.49
C GLU A 153 -9.48 -6.71 18.45
N ILE A 154 -9.02 -6.91 17.21
CA ILE A 154 -9.38 -6.05 16.09
C ILE A 154 -10.53 -6.68 15.29
N ARG A 155 -11.64 -5.95 15.16
CA ARG A 155 -12.87 -6.37 14.48
C ARG A 155 -13.27 -5.38 13.39
N GLY A 156 -14.27 -5.73 12.57
CA GLY A 156 -14.76 -4.91 11.46
C GLY A 156 -13.97 -5.11 10.17
N THR A 157 -13.31 -6.26 10.00
CA THR A 157 -12.49 -6.57 8.82
C THR A 157 -13.36 -6.85 7.57
N PHE A 158 -12.73 -7.02 6.41
CA PHE A 158 -13.46 -7.26 5.15
C PHE A 158 -13.81 -8.74 4.98
N THR A 159 -14.94 -9.02 4.33
CA THR A 159 -15.23 -10.35 3.79
C THR A 159 -14.48 -10.62 2.50
N GLU A 160 -13.62 -11.63 2.51
CA GLU A 160 -12.80 -12.05 1.38
C GLU A 160 -13.64 -12.85 0.38
N VAL A 161 -13.73 -12.32 -0.84
CA VAL A 161 -14.47 -12.92 -1.95
C VAL A 161 -13.50 -13.15 -3.10
N ASP A 162 -13.49 -14.37 -3.63
CA ASP A 162 -12.73 -14.74 -4.84
C ASP A 162 -13.66 -15.47 -5.81
N THR A 163 -13.65 -15.05 -7.07
CA THR A 163 -14.55 -15.54 -8.13
C THR A 163 -16.03 -15.67 -7.72
N GLY A 164 -16.52 -14.76 -6.85
CA GLY A 164 -17.89 -14.78 -6.35
C GLY A 164 -18.14 -15.69 -5.15
N CYS A 165 -17.16 -16.50 -4.73
CA CYS A 165 -17.25 -17.37 -3.56
C CYS A 165 -16.61 -16.71 -2.34
N ILE A 166 -17.18 -16.93 -1.16
CA ILE A 166 -16.66 -16.39 0.10
C ILE A 166 -15.51 -17.29 0.54
N GLN A 167 -14.31 -16.74 0.52
CA GLN A 167 -13.12 -17.45 1.03
C GLN A 167 -13.07 -17.36 2.56
N ARG A 168 -13.41 -16.18 3.11
CA ARG A 168 -13.42 -15.92 4.54
C ARG A 168 -14.33 -14.74 4.86
N ARG A 169 -15.26 -14.90 5.82
CA ARG A 169 -16.07 -13.79 6.34
C ARG A 169 -15.20 -12.86 7.20
N GLY A 170 -15.49 -11.55 7.14
CA GLY A 170 -14.88 -10.56 8.02
C GLY A 170 -15.26 -10.80 9.49
N LYS A 171 -14.43 -10.31 10.42
CA LYS A 171 -14.76 -10.29 11.85
C LYS A 171 -15.82 -9.21 12.09
N LEU A 172 -16.97 -9.56 12.67
CA LEU A 172 -18.03 -8.61 13.01
C LEU A 172 -17.57 -7.64 14.10
N ALA A 173 -17.66 -6.33 13.84
CA ALA A 173 -17.49 -5.28 14.85
C ALA A 173 -18.84 -4.75 15.31
N ALA A 174 -18.98 -4.44 16.60
CA ALA A 174 -20.18 -3.76 17.10
C ALA A 174 -20.23 -2.32 16.55
N ALA A 175 -21.39 -1.87 16.08
CA ALA A 175 -21.58 -0.48 15.70
C ALA A 175 -21.49 0.45 16.94
N PRO A 176 -20.98 1.69 16.80
CA PRO A 176 -20.91 2.65 17.90
C PRO A 176 -22.26 2.90 18.55
N GLY A 177 -22.31 2.84 19.87
CA GLY A 177 -23.52 3.03 20.68
C GLY A 177 -23.91 4.50 20.86
N LEU A 178 -22.96 5.42 20.78
CA LEU A 178 -23.16 6.87 20.94
C LEU A 178 -23.88 7.23 22.26
N PRO A 179 -23.31 6.87 23.43
CA PRO A 179 -23.97 7.07 24.73
C PRO A 179 -24.39 8.51 25.03
N ASN A 180 -23.72 9.50 24.43
CA ASN A 180 -24.03 10.93 24.55
C ASN A 180 -24.77 11.49 23.32
N GLY A 181 -25.36 10.63 22.48
CA GLY A 181 -26.18 11.02 21.33
C GLY A 181 -25.40 11.79 20.27
N LEU A 182 -25.86 13.00 19.92
CA LEU A 182 -25.31 13.79 18.82
C LEU A 182 -23.86 14.22 19.05
N ALA A 183 -23.46 14.55 20.28
CA ALA A 183 -22.08 14.93 20.58
C ALA A 183 -21.09 13.79 20.26
N ASP A 184 -21.50 12.56 20.51
CA ASP A 184 -20.71 11.38 20.14
C ASP A 184 -20.68 11.13 18.63
N LEU A 185 -21.79 11.42 17.95
CA LEU A 185 -21.82 11.35 16.50
C LEU A 185 -20.84 12.36 15.88
N ASP A 186 -20.82 13.60 16.40
CA ASP A 186 -19.91 14.65 15.93
C ASP A 186 -18.46 14.22 16.13
N ARG A 187 -18.10 13.76 17.35
CA ARG A 187 -16.76 13.20 17.64
C ARG A 187 -16.38 12.04 16.72
N LEU A 188 -17.33 11.14 16.43
CA LEU A 188 -17.11 10.03 15.50
C LEU A 188 -16.88 10.51 14.07
N THR A 189 -17.61 11.53 13.62
CA THR A 189 -17.46 12.10 12.27
C THR A 189 -16.23 12.97 12.08
N GLU A 190 -15.76 13.61 13.14
CA GLU A 190 -14.55 14.45 13.16
C GLU A 190 -13.27 13.63 13.38
N ALA A 191 -13.40 12.35 13.76
CA ALA A 191 -12.27 11.46 13.97
C ALA A 191 -11.38 11.36 12.71
N SER A 192 -10.06 11.37 12.93
CA SER A 192 -9.09 11.31 11.83
C SER A 192 -9.26 10.06 10.97
N VAL A 193 -9.04 10.24 9.66
CA VAL A 193 -8.91 9.13 8.72
C VAL A 193 -7.44 8.70 8.64
N PHE A 194 -7.17 7.47 9.01
CA PHE A 194 -5.82 6.91 9.05
C PHE A 194 -5.44 6.21 7.74
N PHE A 195 -4.13 6.10 7.51
CA PHE A 195 -3.59 5.22 6.48
C PHE A 195 -3.14 3.89 7.10
N PRO A 196 -3.11 2.80 6.32
CA PRO A 196 -2.61 1.50 6.77
C PRO A 196 -1.18 1.51 7.34
N SER A 197 -0.37 2.53 7.02
CA SER A 197 0.94 2.76 7.65
C SER A 197 0.86 2.96 9.17
N ALA A 198 -0.27 3.41 9.72
CA ALA A 198 -0.46 3.49 11.17
C ALA A 198 -0.46 2.10 11.83
N LEU A 199 -0.95 1.06 11.13
CA LEU A 199 -0.86 -0.34 11.60
C LEU A 199 0.57 -0.88 11.51
N HIS A 200 1.35 -0.45 10.51
CA HIS A 200 2.76 -0.81 10.42
C HIS A 200 3.56 -0.26 11.61
N ARG A 201 3.29 0.98 12.03
CA ARG A 201 3.93 1.57 13.22
C ARG A 201 3.73 0.74 14.49
N LEU A 202 2.52 0.18 14.70
CA LEU A 202 2.26 -0.76 15.80
C LEU A 202 3.16 -1.99 15.72
N ILE A 203 3.25 -2.58 14.53
CA ILE A 203 4.04 -3.80 14.27
C ILE A 203 5.54 -3.53 14.47
N ASP A 204 6.03 -2.38 14.00
CA ASP A 204 7.43 -1.98 14.12
C ASP A 204 7.81 -1.72 15.59
N ASP A 205 6.99 -1.00 16.35
CA ASP A 205 7.19 -0.75 17.78
C ASP A 205 7.22 -2.08 18.58
N ALA A 206 6.29 -3.00 18.29
CA ALA A 206 6.26 -4.32 18.93
C ALA A 206 7.49 -5.17 18.57
N SER A 207 7.95 -5.09 17.31
CA SER A 207 9.14 -5.81 16.85
C SER A 207 10.41 -5.30 17.53
N ALA A 208 10.51 -3.99 17.78
CA ALA A 208 11.65 -3.39 18.47
C ALA A 208 11.77 -3.89 19.93
N ILE A 209 10.65 -4.10 20.62
CA ILE A 209 10.63 -4.70 21.96
C ILE A 209 11.17 -6.14 21.92
N GLN A 210 10.69 -6.94 20.95
CA GLN A 210 11.11 -8.34 20.83
C GLN A 210 12.58 -8.51 20.42
N GLN A 211 13.15 -7.54 19.70
CA GLN A 211 14.55 -7.55 19.28
C GLN A 211 15.53 -7.03 20.33
N ASN A 212 15.05 -6.53 21.47
CA ASN A 212 15.92 -6.02 22.53
C ASN A 212 16.12 -7.09 23.62
N PRO A 213 17.18 -7.94 23.56
CA PRO A 213 17.39 -9.02 24.50
C PRO A 213 17.79 -8.55 25.92
N PHE A 214 17.94 -7.25 26.16
CA PHE A 214 18.45 -6.70 27.43
C PHE A 214 17.37 -6.36 28.47
N VAL A 215 16.10 -6.65 28.22
CA VAL A 215 15.06 -6.53 29.25
C VAL A 215 15.11 -7.79 30.13
N ASN A 216 15.82 -7.67 31.24
CA ASN A 216 16.08 -8.71 32.24
C ASN A 216 14.81 -9.51 32.63
N PRO A 217 14.92 -10.84 32.83
CA PRO A 217 13.85 -11.60 33.48
C PRO A 217 13.72 -11.17 34.95
N PRO A 218 12.51 -10.97 35.48
CA PRO A 218 12.31 -10.90 36.91
C PRO A 218 12.70 -12.24 37.55
N SER A 219 13.55 -12.15 38.56
CA SER A 219 14.01 -13.23 39.41
C SER A 219 12.84 -13.94 40.12
N THR A 220 12.75 -15.25 39.88
CA THR A 220 12.29 -16.35 40.77
C THR A 220 10.91 -16.32 41.45
N ALA A 221 10.05 -17.29 41.11
CA ALA A 221 9.54 -18.29 42.08
C ALA A 221 8.85 -19.48 41.39
N THR A 222 9.12 -20.66 41.93
CA THR A 222 8.64 -22.01 41.61
C THR A 222 7.13 -22.20 41.77
N GLY A 223 6.48 -22.91 40.84
CA GLY A 223 5.15 -23.49 41.03
C GLY A 223 4.48 -24.01 39.76
N SER A 224 4.65 -25.31 39.46
CA SER A 224 3.89 -26.10 38.47
C SER A 224 2.48 -26.47 39.02
N PRO A 225 1.52 -27.12 38.30
CA PRO A 225 1.58 -27.68 36.94
C PRO A 225 0.29 -27.57 36.06
N ASN A 226 0.45 -28.04 34.80
CA ASN A 226 -0.52 -28.70 33.91
C ASN A 226 -1.66 -27.90 33.25
N THR A 227 -1.62 -27.83 31.91
CA THR A 227 -2.79 -28.13 31.06
C THR A 227 -2.36 -28.58 29.66
N ALA A 228 -2.96 -29.68 29.21
CA ALA A 228 -2.66 -30.37 27.97
C ALA A 228 -3.39 -29.73 26.78
N THR A 229 -2.67 -29.41 25.70
CA THR A 229 -3.26 -29.07 24.40
C THR A 229 -2.94 -30.12 23.34
N LYS A 230 -4.01 -30.70 22.79
CA LYS A 230 -4.05 -31.72 21.72
C LYS A 230 -3.38 -31.22 20.43
N LYS A 231 -2.39 -31.97 19.94
CA LYS A 231 -1.83 -31.89 18.59
C LYS A 231 -2.88 -32.30 17.54
N ARG A 232 -3.15 -31.44 16.56
CA ARG A 232 -3.87 -31.78 15.32
C ARG A 232 -2.85 -31.91 14.17
N ARG A 233 -2.83 -33.06 13.51
CA ARG A 233 -2.03 -33.34 12.30
C ARG A 233 -2.64 -32.65 11.07
N PRO A 234 -1.84 -32.16 10.10
CA PRO A 234 -2.36 -31.77 8.79
C PRO A 234 -2.47 -32.99 7.87
N ARG A 235 -3.53 -32.99 7.05
CA ARG A 235 -3.85 -34.01 6.05
C ARG A 235 -3.47 -33.48 4.66
N THR A 236 -2.55 -34.16 3.99
CA THR A 236 -2.29 -34.14 2.53
C THR A 236 -3.46 -34.87 1.83
N THR A 237 -3.88 -34.68 0.57
CA THR A 237 -3.25 -34.35 -0.73
C THR A 237 -4.40 -34.02 -1.76
N PRO A 238 -4.30 -34.23 -3.09
CA PRO A 238 -3.85 -33.34 -4.18
C PRO A 238 -5.00 -32.93 -5.16
N GLY A 239 -4.71 -32.08 -6.17
CA GLY A 239 -5.64 -31.90 -7.29
C GLY A 239 -5.22 -30.84 -8.30
N THR A 240 -4.58 -31.29 -9.37
CA THR A 240 -4.30 -30.58 -10.63
C THR A 240 -5.60 -30.28 -11.38
N LEU A 241 -5.72 -29.12 -12.04
CA LEU A 241 -6.16 -29.02 -13.44
C LEU A 241 -6.11 -27.57 -13.97
N GLN A 242 -5.59 -27.47 -15.18
CA GLN A 242 -5.66 -26.33 -16.08
C GLN A 242 -7.11 -26.12 -16.53
N ASP A 243 -7.57 -24.88 -16.66
CA ASP A 243 -8.04 -24.39 -17.96
C ASP A 243 -8.31 -22.89 -17.99
N VAL A 244 -8.21 -22.38 -19.22
CA VAL A 244 -8.09 -20.99 -19.64
C VAL A 244 -9.45 -20.31 -19.76
N CYS A 245 -9.57 -19.05 -19.33
CA CYS A 245 -10.52 -18.13 -19.98
C CYS A 245 -9.92 -16.73 -20.14
N VAL A 246 -9.97 -16.25 -21.38
CA VAL A 246 -9.35 -15.01 -21.88
C VAL A 246 -10.36 -13.87 -21.77
N LEU A 247 -10.02 -12.80 -21.03
CA LEU A 247 -10.71 -11.52 -21.16
C LEU A 247 -9.76 -10.46 -21.70
N LYS A 248 -10.03 -10.05 -22.95
CA LYS A 248 -9.41 -8.93 -23.65
C LYS A 248 -9.81 -7.63 -22.96
N THR A 249 -8.83 -6.88 -22.46
CA THR A 249 -9.00 -5.44 -22.20
C THR A 249 -8.06 -4.68 -23.15
N LYS A 250 -8.67 -3.84 -23.98
CA LYS A 250 -7.98 -2.92 -24.89
C LYS A 250 -7.17 -1.93 -24.05
N SER A 251 -5.84 -2.03 -24.09
CA SER A 251 -4.97 -0.96 -23.59
C SER A 251 -4.87 0.11 -24.68
N ALA A 252 -5.33 1.33 -24.38
CA ALA A 252 -5.00 2.49 -25.18
C ALA A 252 -3.48 2.71 -25.15
N ALA A 253 -2.85 2.63 -26.32
CA ALA A 253 -1.45 2.91 -26.54
C ALA A 253 -1.28 4.42 -26.79
N GLY A 254 -0.21 5.01 -26.24
CA GLY A 254 0.36 6.25 -26.76
C GLY A 254 -0.02 7.57 -26.06
N GLN A 255 0.21 7.71 -24.75
CA GLN A 255 0.37 9.07 -24.19
C GLN A 255 1.85 9.49 -24.28
N PRO A 256 2.14 10.74 -24.72
CA PRO A 256 3.50 11.26 -24.79
C PRO A 256 4.13 11.37 -23.40
N LEU A 257 5.42 11.04 -23.33
CA LEU A 257 6.28 11.26 -22.17
C LEU A 257 6.47 12.79 -22.00
N GLY A 258 5.64 13.43 -21.17
CA GLY A 258 5.77 14.87 -20.92
C GLY A 258 4.48 15.60 -20.55
N GLY A 259 3.31 14.96 -20.66
CA GLY A 259 2.06 15.56 -20.20
C GLY A 259 1.90 15.44 -18.68
N PHE A 260 1.58 16.55 -18.02
CA PHE A 260 1.08 16.52 -16.64
C PHE A 260 -0.14 15.58 -16.54
N ARG A 261 -0.20 14.76 -15.48
CA ARG A 261 -1.29 13.82 -15.30
C ARG A 261 -2.40 14.47 -14.49
N LYS A 262 -3.57 14.64 -15.11
CA LYS A 262 -4.77 15.05 -14.39
C LYS A 262 -5.26 13.90 -13.52
N LEU A 263 -5.13 14.04 -12.20
CA LEU A 263 -5.66 13.06 -11.24
C LEU A 263 -7.15 13.31 -10.99
N ASP A 264 -7.96 12.30 -11.26
CA ASP A 264 -9.39 12.29 -10.98
C ASP A 264 -9.65 11.91 -9.52
N THR A 265 -9.33 12.84 -8.60
CA THR A 265 -9.65 12.71 -7.18
C THR A 265 -10.46 13.92 -6.73
N ALA A 266 -11.44 13.70 -5.85
CA ALA A 266 -12.20 14.79 -5.23
C ALA A 266 -11.35 15.62 -4.25
N ASP A 267 -10.25 15.06 -3.73
CA ASP A 267 -9.39 15.65 -2.72
C ASP A 267 -8.42 16.70 -3.32
N ALA A 268 -8.65 17.97 -2.96
CA ALA A 268 -7.86 19.09 -3.44
C ALA A 268 -6.39 19.04 -3.01
N TYR A 269 -6.08 18.47 -1.83
CA TYR A 269 -4.70 18.30 -1.38
C TYR A 269 -3.99 17.23 -2.21
N GLU A 270 -4.65 16.11 -2.51
CA GLU A 270 -4.07 15.07 -3.36
C GLU A 270 -3.77 15.57 -4.77
N ARG A 271 -4.67 16.35 -5.37
CA ARG A 271 -4.40 16.99 -6.67
C ARG A 271 -3.18 17.92 -6.59
N MET A 272 -3.05 18.69 -5.50
CA MET A 272 -1.93 19.63 -5.32
C MET A 272 -0.61 18.88 -5.13
N ALA A 273 -0.61 17.84 -4.30
CA ALA A 273 0.54 16.97 -4.09
C ALA A 273 0.97 16.28 -5.39
N ALA A 274 0.00 15.83 -6.18
CA ALA A 274 0.26 15.24 -7.50
C ALA A 274 0.81 16.25 -8.50
N CYS A 275 0.30 17.49 -8.50
CA CYS A 275 0.86 18.57 -9.30
C CYS A 275 2.30 18.86 -8.90
N GLY A 276 2.60 18.96 -7.59
CA GLY A 276 3.96 19.17 -7.11
C GLY A 276 4.90 18.04 -7.48
N TRP A 277 4.39 16.81 -7.48
CA TRP A 277 5.13 15.65 -7.99
C TRP A 277 5.43 15.77 -9.48
N ASP A 278 4.40 15.93 -10.30
CA ASP A 278 4.56 15.99 -11.74
C ASP A 278 5.43 17.18 -12.14
N PHE A 279 5.32 18.33 -11.45
CA PHE A 279 6.23 19.46 -11.62
C PHE A 279 7.69 19.05 -11.42
N THR A 280 8.02 18.43 -10.29
CA THR A 280 9.39 18.00 -10.02
C THR A 280 9.90 16.95 -11.02
N VAL A 281 9.01 16.11 -11.56
CA VAL A 281 9.38 15.11 -12.58
C VAL A 281 9.66 15.75 -13.93
N VAL A 282 8.83 16.72 -14.33
CA VAL A 282 8.92 17.43 -15.61
C VAL A 282 10.09 18.41 -15.60
N HIS A 283 10.17 19.27 -14.58
CA HIS A 283 11.13 20.36 -14.50
C HIS A 283 12.44 20.01 -13.81
N ARG A 284 12.53 18.82 -13.17
CA ARG A 284 13.74 18.35 -12.48
C ARG A 284 14.26 19.30 -11.39
N ARG A 285 13.37 20.13 -10.84
CA ARG A 285 13.60 21.00 -9.70
C ARG A 285 12.31 21.15 -8.89
N LEU A 286 12.44 21.67 -7.67
CA LEU A 286 11.28 22.17 -6.93
C LEU A 286 10.75 23.44 -7.61
N PRO A 287 9.45 23.72 -7.48
CA PRO A 287 8.94 25.07 -7.73
C PRO A 287 9.70 26.08 -6.86
N GLU A 288 10.04 27.22 -7.44
CA GLU A 288 10.76 28.32 -6.78
C GLU A 288 9.95 28.89 -5.62
N ASP A 289 8.63 28.94 -5.79
CA ASP A 289 7.69 29.42 -4.79
C ASP A 289 6.32 28.73 -4.91
N VAL A 290 5.43 29.09 -3.98
CA VAL A 290 4.04 28.64 -3.95
C VAL A 290 3.30 29.02 -5.23
N ASP A 291 3.59 30.18 -5.81
CA ASP A 291 2.88 30.71 -6.96
C ASP A 291 3.21 29.95 -8.25
N GLU A 292 4.45 29.49 -8.42
CA GLU A 292 4.85 28.65 -9.52
C GLU A 292 4.13 27.30 -9.48
N LEU A 293 4.03 26.68 -8.30
CA LEU A 293 3.27 25.45 -8.13
C LEU A 293 1.79 25.67 -8.45
N LEU A 294 1.21 26.80 -8.03
CA LEU A 294 -0.19 27.13 -8.34
C LEU A 294 -0.42 27.40 -9.83
N ARG A 295 0.52 28.05 -10.54
CA ARG A 295 0.45 28.23 -12.00
C ARG A 295 0.45 26.88 -12.71
N SER A 296 1.33 25.96 -12.30
CA SER A 296 1.33 24.60 -12.81
C SER A 296 0.01 23.88 -12.52
N TYR A 297 -0.50 23.99 -11.28
CA TYR A 297 -1.77 23.39 -10.87
C TYR A 297 -2.94 23.87 -11.73
N ALA A 298 -3.06 25.18 -11.95
CA ALA A 298 -4.10 25.78 -12.77
C ALA A 298 -4.03 25.27 -14.22
N GLY A 299 -2.83 25.11 -14.78
CA GLY A 299 -2.63 24.56 -16.13
C GLY A 299 -3.11 23.12 -16.28
N ILE A 300 -3.04 22.30 -15.23
CA ILE A 300 -3.45 20.88 -15.26
C ILE A 300 -4.95 20.72 -15.00
N TYR A 301 -5.44 21.37 -13.95
CA TYR A 301 -6.77 21.10 -13.42
C TYR A 301 -7.83 22.02 -14.02
N GLY A 302 -7.42 23.17 -14.57
CA GLY A 302 -8.30 24.28 -14.92
C GLY A 302 -8.80 24.92 -13.63
N ASP A 303 -8.45 26.18 -13.40
CA ASP A 303 -8.95 26.93 -12.25
C ASP A 303 -9.33 28.34 -12.72
N ASP A 304 -10.63 28.62 -12.67
CA ASP A 304 -11.26 29.91 -13.01
C ASP A 304 -11.76 30.67 -11.76
N ASP A 305 -11.75 30.04 -10.58
CA ASP A 305 -12.39 30.62 -9.40
C ASP A 305 -11.37 31.30 -8.49
N SER A 306 -11.59 32.57 -8.14
CA SER A 306 -10.82 33.28 -7.11
C SER A 306 -11.18 32.81 -5.70
N LYS A 307 -12.31 32.10 -5.55
CA LYS A 307 -12.73 31.53 -4.27
C LYS A 307 -11.80 30.39 -3.85
N GLY A 308 -11.30 30.47 -2.61
CA GLY A 308 -10.40 29.46 -2.04
C GLY A 308 -8.93 29.55 -2.47
N LEU A 309 -8.48 30.71 -2.96
CA LEU A 309 -7.05 30.95 -3.25
C LEU A 309 -6.18 30.78 -2.00
N ALA A 310 -6.61 31.30 -0.85
CA ALA A 310 -5.88 31.18 0.42
C ALA A 310 -5.64 29.72 0.82
N ASP A 311 -6.69 28.90 0.74
CA ASP A 311 -6.60 27.47 1.02
C ASP A 311 -5.71 26.72 0.02
N ARG A 312 -5.75 27.10 -1.26
CA ARG A 312 -4.84 26.56 -2.28
C ARG A 312 -3.38 26.92 -2.00
N ARG A 313 -3.09 28.18 -1.67
CA ARG A 313 -1.74 28.62 -1.26
C ARG A 313 -1.25 27.83 -0.04
N ARG A 314 -2.09 27.62 0.98
CA ARG A 314 -1.73 26.81 2.15
C ARG A 314 -1.36 25.38 1.75
N ARG A 315 -2.19 24.71 0.96
CA ARG A 315 -1.91 23.34 0.47
C ARG A 315 -0.64 23.28 -0.38
N ALA A 316 -0.42 24.25 -1.27
CA ALA A 316 0.77 24.34 -2.09
C ALA A 316 2.03 24.55 -1.25
N ALA A 317 1.99 25.42 -0.23
CA ALA A 317 3.08 25.60 0.72
C ALA A 317 3.40 24.31 1.49
N ASP A 318 2.38 23.61 1.99
CA ASP A 318 2.56 22.32 2.67
C ASP A 318 3.17 21.25 1.75
N VAL A 319 2.72 21.19 0.50
CA VAL A 319 3.27 20.28 -0.51
C VAL A 319 4.73 20.62 -0.80
N LEU A 320 5.07 21.90 -0.98
CA LEU A 320 6.45 22.34 -1.21
C LEU A 320 7.35 22.01 -0.03
N LYS A 321 6.89 22.26 1.20
CA LYS A 321 7.65 21.92 2.42
C LYS A 321 7.98 20.42 2.45
N ARG A 322 6.98 19.55 2.27
CA ARG A 322 7.17 18.09 2.23
C ARG A 322 8.03 17.63 1.05
N ARG A 323 7.92 18.30 -0.09
CA ARG A 323 8.77 18.00 -1.25
C ARG A 323 10.20 18.45 -1.01
N ALA A 324 10.45 19.58 -0.36
CA ALA A 324 11.81 20.01 0.00
C ALA A 324 12.51 19.02 0.94
N GLU A 325 11.77 18.41 1.86
CA GLU A 325 12.29 17.36 2.75
C GLU A 325 12.66 16.05 2.02
N THR A 326 12.00 15.77 0.89
CA THR A 326 12.14 14.49 0.16
C THR A 326 12.87 14.60 -1.18
N PHE A 327 12.99 15.81 -1.73
CA PHE A 327 13.59 16.09 -3.02
C PHE A 327 15.05 16.47 -2.84
N ARG A 328 15.92 15.64 -3.41
CA ARG A 328 17.37 15.83 -3.40
C ARG A 328 17.80 16.50 -4.70
N TRP A 329 17.96 17.82 -4.68
CA TRP A 329 18.28 18.64 -5.87
C TRP A 329 19.61 18.23 -6.52
N ASP A 330 20.59 17.85 -5.69
CA ASP A 330 21.91 17.33 -6.05
C ASP A 330 21.82 16.04 -6.88
N LEU A 331 20.76 15.26 -6.67
CA LEU A 331 20.50 14.01 -7.39
C LEU A 331 19.55 14.19 -8.57
N ALA A 332 18.76 15.26 -8.58
CA ALA A 332 17.75 15.56 -9.59
C ALA A 332 18.29 16.30 -10.82
N GLN A 333 19.44 16.98 -10.71
CA GLN A 333 20.19 17.48 -11.86
C GLN A 333 20.82 16.30 -12.62
N GLU A 334 19.99 15.58 -13.36
CA GLU A 334 20.45 14.64 -14.36
C GLU A 334 20.71 15.42 -15.65
N GLY A 335 21.98 15.51 -16.05
CA GLY A 335 22.29 15.86 -17.43
C GLY A 335 21.58 14.90 -18.40
N GLY A 336 21.27 15.39 -19.61
CA GLY A 336 20.78 14.55 -20.70
C GLY A 336 21.76 13.42 -21.03
N TYR A 337 21.36 12.49 -21.90
CA TYR A 337 22.26 11.40 -22.32
C TYR A 337 23.60 11.93 -22.85
N GLU A 338 23.59 13.02 -23.62
CA GLU A 338 24.80 13.68 -24.13
C GLU A 338 25.79 14.05 -23.05
N TYR A 339 25.30 14.64 -21.94
CA TYR A 339 26.14 15.05 -20.82
C TYR A 339 26.91 13.87 -20.20
N TYR A 340 26.28 12.70 -20.10
CA TYR A 340 26.90 11.50 -19.54
C TYR A 340 27.49 10.56 -20.61
N ARG A 341 27.40 10.90 -21.90
CA ARG A 341 27.63 9.97 -23.00
C ARG A 341 29.01 9.35 -22.95
N GLU A 342 30.05 10.17 -22.77
CA GLU A 342 31.44 9.71 -22.73
C GLU A 342 31.69 8.77 -21.54
N GLN A 343 31.22 9.14 -20.34
CA GLN A 343 31.34 8.32 -19.13
C GLN A 343 30.60 6.99 -19.25
N LEU A 344 29.40 7.00 -19.84
CA LEU A 344 28.62 5.78 -20.10
C LEU A 344 29.33 4.86 -21.09
N ILE A 345 29.86 5.42 -22.19
CA ILE A 345 30.61 4.66 -23.20
C ILE A 345 31.89 4.09 -22.60
N GLU A 346 32.62 4.86 -21.80
CA GLU A 346 33.83 4.41 -21.09
C GLU A 346 33.51 3.25 -20.15
N ALA A 347 32.48 3.38 -19.31
CA ALA A 347 32.06 2.32 -18.40
C ALA A 347 31.68 1.03 -19.14
N VAL A 348 30.93 1.15 -20.25
CA VAL A 348 30.59 0.01 -21.11
C VAL A 348 31.83 -0.59 -21.76
N SER A 349 32.73 0.25 -22.26
CA SER A 349 33.97 -0.17 -22.93
C SER A 349 34.85 -0.97 -21.98
N SER A 350 35.03 -0.48 -20.76
CA SER A 350 35.89 -1.07 -19.73
C SER A 350 35.31 -2.34 -19.11
N HIS A 351 33.98 -2.46 -18.96
CA HIS A 351 33.37 -3.56 -18.20
C HIS A 351 32.64 -4.62 -19.06
N CYS A 352 32.19 -4.30 -20.26
CA CYS A 352 31.44 -5.24 -21.12
C CYS A 352 32.34 -5.96 -22.14
N ILE A 353 33.21 -6.87 -21.71
CA ILE A 353 34.25 -7.47 -22.57
C ILE A 353 33.71 -8.56 -23.52
N ASP A 354 32.64 -9.28 -23.17
CA ASP A 354 32.09 -10.41 -23.95
C ASP A 354 30.76 -10.07 -24.66
N ARG A 355 30.84 -9.46 -25.85
CA ARG A 355 29.67 -8.90 -26.57
C ARG A 355 29.13 -9.78 -27.69
N LYS A 356 29.99 -10.52 -28.40
CA LYS A 356 29.70 -11.04 -29.75
C LYS A 356 29.28 -12.52 -29.82
N LYS A 357 29.53 -13.34 -28.79
CA LYS A 357 29.39 -14.81 -28.91
C LYS A 357 28.02 -15.38 -28.54
N ARG A 358 27.10 -14.58 -27.97
CA ARG A 358 25.87 -15.13 -27.34
C ARG A 358 24.53 -14.63 -27.87
N TYR A 359 24.49 -13.57 -28.67
CA TYR A 359 23.24 -12.94 -29.07
C TYR A 359 23.18 -12.73 -30.58
N GLN A 360 22.02 -12.99 -31.18
CA GLN A 360 21.80 -12.82 -32.62
C GLN A 360 21.75 -11.35 -33.05
N ALA A 361 21.41 -10.43 -32.15
CA ALA A 361 21.30 -9.01 -32.44
C ALA A 361 22.68 -8.32 -32.40
N SER A 362 22.94 -7.43 -33.37
CA SER A 362 24.09 -6.51 -33.31
C SER A 362 23.86 -5.47 -32.20
N ILE A 363 24.73 -5.47 -31.19
CA ILE A 363 24.70 -4.55 -30.04
C ILE A 363 25.99 -3.75 -30.04
N SER A 364 25.90 -2.43 -30.22
CA SER A 364 27.04 -1.50 -30.12
C SER A 364 27.24 -0.99 -28.68
N ASP A 365 28.34 -0.28 -28.46
CA ASP A 365 28.64 0.34 -27.16
C ASP A 365 27.68 1.49 -26.89
N GLU A 366 27.30 2.22 -27.94
CA GLU A 366 26.22 3.22 -27.88
C GLU A 366 24.89 2.58 -27.44
N ASP A 367 24.53 1.40 -27.97
CA ASP A 367 23.32 0.70 -27.54
C ASP A 367 23.36 0.37 -26.04
N LEU A 368 24.48 -0.16 -25.55
CA LEU A 368 24.68 -0.48 -24.13
C LEU A 368 24.73 0.77 -23.25
N ALA A 369 25.35 1.86 -23.72
CA ALA A 369 25.42 3.13 -23.01
C ALA A 369 24.03 3.77 -22.86
N VAL A 370 23.19 3.74 -23.91
CA VAL A 370 21.79 4.18 -23.82
C VAL A 370 21.01 3.30 -22.85
N ALA A 371 21.18 1.97 -22.91
CA ALA A 371 20.52 1.07 -21.99
C ALA A 371 20.95 1.30 -20.53
N LEU A 372 22.23 1.58 -20.30
CA LEU A 372 22.77 1.93 -18.98
C LEU A 372 22.19 3.25 -18.48
N TYR A 373 22.11 4.26 -19.35
CA TYR A 373 21.50 5.56 -19.04
C TYR A 373 20.03 5.43 -18.63
N VAL A 374 19.25 4.59 -19.32
CA VAL A 374 17.85 4.32 -18.95
C VAL A 374 17.76 3.75 -17.53
N VAL A 375 18.66 2.83 -17.16
CA VAL A 375 18.68 2.27 -15.80
C VAL A 375 19.17 3.30 -14.79
N GLN A 376 20.18 4.11 -15.11
CA GLN A 376 20.63 5.23 -14.27
C GLN A 376 19.48 6.19 -13.98
N ARG A 377 18.79 6.68 -15.01
CA ARG A 377 17.66 7.60 -14.90
C ARG A 377 16.53 7.02 -14.03
N ASN A 378 16.22 5.73 -14.20
CA ASN A 378 15.22 5.07 -13.36
C ASN A 378 15.70 4.75 -11.94
N SER A 379 17.02 4.67 -11.70
CA SER A 379 17.60 4.44 -10.37
C SER A 379 17.52 5.67 -9.49
N PHE A 380 17.58 6.87 -10.07
CA PHE A 380 17.44 8.13 -9.35
C PHE A 380 16.06 8.79 -9.54
N GLY A 381 15.22 8.25 -10.42
CA GLY A 381 13.83 8.65 -10.54
C GLY A 381 13.00 8.17 -9.34
N ILE A 382 12.03 8.97 -8.92
CA ILE A 382 11.00 8.51 -7.98
C ILE A 382 9.72 8.18 -8.77
N ALA A 383 9.22 6.97 -8.61
CA ALA A 383 7.97 6.53 -9.22
C ALA A 383 6.77 7.01 -8.41
N ASP A 384 5.64 7.24 -9.09
CA ASP A 384 4.37 7.64 -8.47
C ASP A 384 3.78 6.59 -7.52
N ARG A 385 4.28 5.34 -7.59
CA ARG A 385 3.88 4.23 -6.74
C ARG A 385 5.11 3.43 -6.31
N PRO A 386 5.23 3.04 -5.02
CA PRO A 386 6.35 2.21 -4.53
C PRO A 386 6.52 0.88 -5.28
N ILE A 387 5.43 0.31 -5.79
CA ILE A 387 5.49 -0.93 -6.59
C ILE A 387 6.15 -0.73 -7.95
N GLN A 388 6.11 0.48 -8.51
CA GLN A 388 6.73 0.81 -9.79
C GLN A 388 8.16 1.32 -9.65
N GLN A 389 8.60 1.65 -8.43
CA GLN A 389 9.97 2.10 -8.16
C GLN A 389 11.01 1.13 -8.74
N PHE A 390 11.99 1.69 -9.46
CA PHE A 390 13.06 0.99 -10.21
C PHE A 390 12.60 0.11 -11.38
N THR A 391 11.34 0.22 -11.82
CA THR A 391 10.84 -0.57 -12.95
C THR A 391 11.45 -0.07 -14.27
N CYS A 392 12.25 -0.90 -14.92
CA CYS A 392 12.82 -0.59 -16.23
C CYS A 392 12.14 -1.46 -17.30
N GLY A 393 10.90 -1.10 -17.66
CA GLY A 393 10.10 -1.83 -18.65
C GLY A 393 10.54 -1.60 -20.11
N TYR A 394 10.05 -2.43 -21.04
CA TYR A 394 10.35 -2.32 -22.47
C TYR A 394 10.18 -0.90 -23.02
N GLU A 395 9.05 -0.25 -22.68
CA GLU A 395 8.72 1.10 -23.17
C GLU A 395 9.72 2.16 -22.70
N ALA A 396 10.36 1.99 -21.54
CA ALA A 396 11.35 2.94 -21.06
C ALA A 396 12.60 2.93 -21.97
N PHE A 397 13.06 1.74 -22.36
CA PHE A 397 14.16 1.60 -23.30
C PHE A 397 13.75 2.04 -24.70
N ALA A 398 12.67 1.46 -25.24
CA ALA A 398 12.21 1.75 -26.60
C ALA A 398 11.80 3.22 -26.79
N GLY A 399 11.30 3.88 -25.74
CA GLY A 399 11.05 5.31 -25.70
C GLY A 399 12.35 6.12 -25.82
N MET A 400 13.31 5.85 -24.93
CA MET A 400 14.60 6.56 -24.94
C MET A 400 15.35 6.43 -26.27
N PHE A 401 15.40 5.23 -26.86
CA PHE A 401 16.03 5.04 -28.17
C PHE A 401 15.33 5.81 -29.30
N ARG A 402 14.01 6.01 -29.21
CA ARG A 402 13.26 6.81 -30.20
C ARG A 402 13.52 8.30 -30.00
N GLU A 403 13.50 8.76 -28.76
CA GLU A 403 13.76 10.14 -28.35
C GLU A 403 15.16 10.59 -28.80
N LEU A 404 16.21 9.89 -28.36
CA LEU A 404 17.59 10.22 -28.72
C LEU A 404 17.88 10.15 -30.23
N LYS A 405 17.18 9.26 -30.96
CA LYS A 405 17.29 9.22 -32.42
C LYS A 405 16.59 10.42 -33.07
N ALA A 406 15.40 10.78 -32.59
CA ALA A 406 14.65 11.93 -33.11
C ALA A 406 15.42 13.24 -32.89
N GLU A 407 16.17 13.33 -31.79
CA GLU A 407 17.05 14.46 -31.47
C GLU A 407 18.38 14.43 -32.23
N GLY A 408 18.69 13.35 -32.96
CA GLY A 408 19.96 13.21 -33.70
C GLY A 408 21.17 12.86 -32.83
N VAL A 409 20.96 12.60 -31.53
CA VAL A 409 22.01 12.27 -30.55
C VAL A 409 22.63 10.90 -30.84
N ILE A 410 21.82 9.94 -31.28
CA ILE A 410 22.27 8.60 -31.67
C ILE A 410 21.83 8.30 -33.10
N ARG A 411 22.66 7.53 -33.83
CA ARG A 411 22.36 7.17 -35.23
C ARG A 411 21.34 6.03 -35.33
N ARG A 412 21.45 5.07 -34.41
CA ARG A 412 20.59 3.87 -34.37
C ARG A 412 19.37 4.14 -33.52
N GLY A 413 18.21 3.69 -33.95
CA GLY A 413 17.00 3.75 -33.13
C GLY A 413 16.12 2.54 -33.35
N GLY A 414 15.13 2.38 -32.48
CA GLY A 414 14.37 1.16 -32.38
C GLY A 414 15.16 0.08 -31.64
N CYS A 415 14.53 -0.52 -30.64
CA CYS A 415 15.08 -1.65 -29.93
C CYS A 415 13.97 -2.68 -29.75
N ASP A 416 14.14 -3.85 -30.34
CA ASP A 416 13.20 -4.95 -30.12
C ASP A 416 13.39 -5.55 -28.71
N ARG A 417 12.45 -6.40 -28.30
CA ARG A 417 12.46 -7.01 -26.97
C ARG A 417 13.68 -7.89 -26.73
N ASN A 418 14.16 -8.59 -27.76
CA ASN A 418 15.29 -9.52 -27.66
C ASN A 418 16.60 -8.74 -27.50
N LYS A 419 16.77 -7.65 -28.26
CA LYS A 419 17.92 -6.75 -28.13
C LYS A 419 17.97 -6.12 -26.74
N ILE A 420 16.84 -5.64 -26.20
CA ILE A 420 16.77 -5.11 -24.82
C ILE A 420 17.13 -6.18 -23.78
N ALA A 421 16.60 -7.39 -23.93
CA ALA A 421 16.92 -8.49 -23.02
C ALA A 421 18.42 -8.84 -23.06
N ALA A 422 19.02 -8.87 -24.24
CA ALA A 422 20.45 -9.10 -24.42
C ALA A 422 21.30 -7.97 -23.80
N MET A 423 20.95 -6.70 -24.03
CA MET A 423 21.64 -5.56 -23.42
C MET A 423 21.59 -5.63 -21.89
N LYS A 424 20.42 -5.90 -21.30
CA LYS A 424 20.28 -6.08 -19.85
C LYS A 424 21.17 -7.21 -19.33
N ALA A 425 21.19 -8.35 -20.01
CA ALA A 425 22.02 -9.48 -19.62
C ALA A 425 23.52 -9.19 -19.70
N ILE A 426 23.96 -8.42 -20.71
CA ILE A 426 25.35 -7.94 -20.83
C ILE A 426 25.69 -7.00 -19.66
N LEU A 427 24.86 -5.99 -19.41
CA LEU A 427 25.09 -4.99 -18.36
C LEU A 427 25.06 -5.61 -16.95
N VAL A 428 24.17 -6.58 -16.70
CA VAL A 428 24.12 -7.33 -15.42
C VAL A 428 25.41 -8.12 -15.22
N ARG A 429 25.89 -8.84 -16.24
CA ARG A 429 27.14 -9.62 -16.16
C ARG A 429 28.35 -8.73 -15.94
N ALA A 430 28.34 -7.55 -16.56
CA ALA A 430 29.38 -6.54 -16.37
C ALA A 430 29.36 -5.90 -14.97
N GLY A 431 28.29 -6.09 -14.19
CA GLY A 431 28.10 -5.48 -12.87
C GLY A 431 27.74 -3.99 -12.91
N LEU A 432 27.36 -3.48 -14.10
CA LEU A 432 26.96 -2.09 -14.32
C LEU A 432 25.51 -1.83 -13.92
N ILE A 433 24.66 -2.87 -13.97
CA ILE A 433 23.30 -2.85 -13.45
C ILE A 433 23.04 -4.10 -12.60
N GLN A 434 22.04 -4.05 -11.72
CA GLN A 434 21.59 -5.19 -10.93
C GLN A 434 20.07 -5.35 -11.03
N CYS A 435 19.60 -6.60 -11.09
CA CYS A 435 18.17 -6.91 -11.07
C CYS A 435 17.72 -7.13 -9.62
N VAL A 436 17.09 -6.12 -9.03
CA VAL A 436 16.70 -6.14 -7.60
C VAL A 436 15.37 -6.87 -7.36
N ASP A 437 14.56 -7.08 -8.41
CA ASP A 437 13.35 -7.90 -8.32
C ASP A 437 13.14 -8.69 -9.63
N PRO A 438 13.71 -9.90 -9.74
CA PRO A 438 13.52 -10.74 -10.92
C PRO A 438 12.11 -11.36 -10.99
N GLY A 439 11.39 -11.41 -9.86
CA GLY A 439 10.02 -11.94 -9.78
C GLY A 439 8.97 -10.91 -10.22
N TYR A 440 9.35 -9.65 -10.36
CA TYR A 440 8.45 -8.58 -10.75
C TYR A 440 7.98 -8.71 -12.20
N ILE A 441 6.65 -8.81 -12.38
CA ILE A 441 5.97 -8.75 -13.67
C ILE A 441 4.82 -7.76 -13.54
N ALA A 442 4.91 -6.61 -14.19
CA ALA A 442 3.83 -5.62 -14.20
C ALA A 442 2.53 -6.23 -14.79
N ALA A 443 1.40 -6.00 -14.11
CA ALA A 443 0.10 -6.50 -14.54
C ALA A 443 -0.27 -6.03 -15.96
N GLY A 444 -0.79 -6.93 -16.78
CA GLY A 444 -1.35 -6.61 -18.11
C GLY A 444 -0.42 -6.79 -19.31
N LYS A 445 0.87 -7.10 -19.14
CA LYS A 445 1.77 -7.42 -20.27
C LYS A 445 2.33 -8.84 -20.12
N ARG A 446 1.83 -9.79 -20.93
CA ARG A 446 2.46 -11.10 -21.09
C ARG A 446 3.90 -10.88 -21.59
N ARG A 447 4.88 -11.46 -20.87
CA ARG A 447 6.34 -11.56 -21.16
C ARG A 447 7.25 -10.45 -20.60
N GLY A 448 7.72 -10.67 -19.36
CA GLY A 448 9.16 -10.78 -19.03
C GLY A 448 10.11 -9.58 -19.08
N VAL A 449 9.72 -8.38 -19.54
CA VAL A 449 10.68 -7.26 -19.71
C VAL A 449 10.56 -6.15 -18.65
N CYS A 450 9.57 -6.23 -17.77
CA CYS A 450 9.36 -5.25 -16.70
C CYS A 450 9.85 -5.79 -15.36
N MET A 451 11.13 -6.12 -15.25
CA MET A 451 11.79 -6.36 -13.96
C MET A 451 12.28 -5.03 -13.36
N LYS A 452 12.61 -5.06 -12.06
CA LYS A 452 13.23 -3.91 -11.40
C LYS A 452 14.74 -3.97 -11.55
N TYR A 453 15.32 -2.92 -12.13
CA TYR A 453 16.76 -2.79 -12.30
C TYR A 453 17.22 -1.50 -11.64
N THR A 454 18.40 -1.55 -11.04
CA THR A 454 19.12 -0.36 -10.57
C THR A 454 20.52 -0.37 -11.14
N ILE A 455 21.25 0.74 -11.05
CA ILE A 455 22.69 0.72 -11.29
C ILE A 455 23.39 -0.22 -10.31
N GLY A 456 24.44 -0.87 -10.78
CA GLY A 456 25.19 -1.89 -10.05
C GLY A 456 26.51 -1.36 -9.47
N PRO A 457 27.22 -2.19 -8.68
CA PRO A 457 28.41 -1.76 -7.95
C PRO A 457 29.56 -1.19 -8.78
N LYS A 458 29.66 -1.55 -10.07
CA LYS A 458 30.70 -1.03 -10.97
C LYS A 458 30.30 0.27 -11.69
N HIS A 459 29.10 0.79 -11.44
CA HIS A 459 28.69 2.08 -11.95
C HIS A 459 29.29 3.21 -11.10
N TRP A 460 29.88 4.24 -11.69
CA TRP A 460 30.55 5.32 -10.94
C TRP A 460 29.62 6.06 -9.97
N ARG A 461 28.32 6.16 -10.32
CA ARG A 461 27.29 6.74 -9.45
C ARG A 461 26.74 5.79 -8.36
N TYR A 462 27.27 4.58 -8.20
CA TYR A 462 26.69 3.60 -7.27
C TYR A 462 26.71 4.06 -5.80
N ALA A 463 27.77 4.74 -5.36
CA ALA A 463 27.85 5.29 -4.00
C ALA A 463 26.72 6.30 -3.73
N ALA A 464 26.48 7.23 -4.66
CA ALA A 464 25.36 8.18 -4.58
C ALA A 464 24.00 7.46 -4.61
N PHE A 465 23.87 6.40 -5.41
CA PHE A 465 22.65 5.60 -5.45
C PHE A 465 22.37 4.87 -4.14
N ASN A 466 23.38 4.36 -3.43
CA ASN A 466 23.15 3.70 -2.14
C ASN A 466 22.55 4.65 -1.11
N VAL A 467 23.09 5.87 -1.02
CA VAL A 467 22.53 6.93 -0.15
C VAL A 467 21.09 7.26 -0.58
N TYR A 468 20.85 7.42 -1.87
CA TYR A 468 19.52 7.70 -2.40
C TYR A 468 18.51 6.58 -2.10
N ARG A 469 18.91 5.32 -2.28
CA ARG A 469 18.03 4.15 -2.14
C ARG A 469 17.44 4.03 -0.74
N GLU A 470 18.16 4.47 0.29
CA GLU A 470 17.69 4.48 1.68
C GLU A 470 16.54 5.48 1.91
N THR A 471 16.38 6.46 1.02
CA THR A 471 15.34 7.50 1.12
C THR A 471 14.05 7.18 0.36
N VAL A 472 14.02 6.12 -0.44
CA VAL A 472 12.88 5.77 -1.31
C VAL A 472 12.18 4.48 -0.88
N GLU A 473 10.86 4.54 -0.76
CA GLU A 473 10.03 3.37 -0.48
C GLU A 473 9.93 2.47 -1.72
N VAL A 474 10.31 1.19 -1.57
CA VAL A 474 10.25 0.20 -2.65
C VAL A 474 9.45 -1.01 -2.19
N LYS A 475 8.44 -1.39 -2.99
CA LYS A 475 7.73 -2.65 -2.80
C LYS A 475 8.27 -3.73 -3.74
N PHE A 476 8.80 -4.80 -3.16
CA PHE A 476 9.25 -6.00 -3.87
C PHE A 476 8.14 -7.06 -3.92
N ILE A 477 8.07 -7.83 -5.00
CA ILE A 477 7.22 -9.03 -5.06
C ILE A 477 8.00 -10.15 -4.38
N ARG A 478 7.65 -10.47 -3.11
CA ARG A 478 8.22 -11.62 -2.39
C ARG A 478 8.18 -12.85 -3.30
N ARG A 479 9.34 -13.49 -3.49
CA ARG A 479 9.39 -14.83 -4.07
C ARG A 479 8.57 -15.75 -3.16
N ARG A 480 7.63 -16.47 -3.77
CA ARG A 480 6.83 -17.53 -3.13
C ARG A 480 7.69 -18.69 -2.56
N SER A 481 9.01 -18.69 -2.80
CA SER A 481 9.93 -19.81 -2.52
C SER A 481 10.68 -19.71 -1.18
N GLU A 482 10.80 -18.55 -0.53
CA GLU A 482 11.53 -18.47 0.75
C GLU A 482 10.69 -18.94 1.94
N THR A 483 9.36 -18.94 1.82
CA THR A 483 8.47 -19.54 2.83
C THR A 483 8.48 -21.08 2.82
N LEU A 484 9.07 -21.70 1.79
CA LEU A 484 9.19 -23.17 1.71
C LEU A 484 10.54 -23.71 2.22
N LEU A 485 11.58 -22.87 2.33
CA LEU A 485 12.89 -23.27 2.86
C LEU A 485 13.07 -22.98 4.36
N ALA A 486 12.20 -22.17 4.96
CA ALA A 486 12.10 -22.04 6.42
C ALA A 486 11.16 -23.07 7.06
N ALA A 487 10.63 -24.00 6.25
CA ALA A 487 9.71 -25.06 6.67
C ALA A 487 10.18 -26.48 6.26
N ALA A 488 11.44 -26.59 5.83
CA ALA A 488 12.20 -27.84 5.65
C ALA A 488 13.44 -27.73 6.52
#